data_AF-A0A154IH41-F1
#
_entry.id   AF-A0A154IH41-F1
#
_cell.length_a   1.000
_cell.length_b   1.000
_cell.length_c   1.000
_cell.angle_alpha   90.00
_cell.angle_beta   90.00
_cell.angle_gamma   90.00
#
_symmetry.space_group_name_H-M   'P 1'
#
loop_
_entity.id
_entity.type
_entity.pdbx_description
1 polymer ?
#
loop_
_entity_poly.entity_id
_entity_poly.type
_entity_poly.pdbx_seq_one_letter_code
_entity_poly.pdbx_strand_id
1 'polypeptide(L)'
;MTKHQITGVVEEDQKRPDQQPDWLERLRGNFDAEVHLPADISREFLSAALLWAVDNKVDFGLFHEASEIIIAHFGGDEIYLPSRWSDKRWHIGLEDKEPFDPSD
;
A
#
# COMPACT_ATOMS: atom_id res chain seq x y z
N MET A 1 2.25 44.78 -32.61
CA MET A 1 2.22 43.32 -32.37
C MET A 1 2.26 43.08 -30.88
N THR A 2 1.18 42.50 -30.36
CA THR A 2 0.86 42.39 -28.94
C THR A 2 1.67 41.29 -28.26
N LYS A 3 2.17 41.59 -27.06
CA LYS A 3 2.88 40.67 -26.16
C LYS A 3 1.92 39.63 -25.61
N HIS A 4 2.27 38.35 -25.64
CA HIS A 4 1.73 37.36 -24.71
C HIS A 4 2.88 36.56 -24.10
N GLN A 5 3.19 36.93 -22.86
CA GLN A 5 3.84 36.04 -21.90
C GLN A 5 2.86 34.91 -21.61
N ILE A 6 3.32 33.66 -21.67
CA ILE A 6 2.63 32.56 -20.99
C ILE A 6 3.60 32.08 -19.92
N THR A 7 3.41 32.67 -18.74
CA THR A 7 3.88 32.16 -17.47
C THR A 7 3.09 30.88 -17.20
N GLY A 8 3.72 29.73 -17.42
CA GLY A 8 3.21 28.44 -17.01
C GLY A 8 4.18 27.83 -16.01
N VAL A 9 4.37 28.51 -14.87
CA VAL A 9 4.90 27.83 -13.69
C VAL A 9 3.79 26.87 -13.29
N VAL A 10 3.93 25.61 -13.68
CA VAL A 10 3.22 24.54 -12.98
C VAL A 10 3.82 24.60 -11.58
N GLU A 11 3.08 25.19 -10.65
CA GLU A 11 3.32 25.00 -9.22
C GLU A 11 3.33 23.49 -9.02
N GLU A 12 4.52 22.90 -8.98
CA GLU A 12 4.74 21.72 -8.17
C GLU A 12 4.38 22.18 -6.76
N ASP A 13 3.11 21.93 -6.40
CA ASP A 13 2.62 22.00 -5.03
C ASP A 13 3.70 21.33 -4.19
N GLN A 14 4.30 22.07 -3.26
CA GLN A 14 5.52 21.65 -2.57
C GLN A 14 5.19 20.45 -1.68
N LYS A 15 5.15 19.27 -2.29
CA LYS A 15 5.00 18.00 -1.63
C LYS A 15 6.13 17.85 -0.63
N ARG A 16 5.81 17.36 0.57
CA ARG A 16 6.86 17.07 1.55
C ARG A 16 7.81 16.06 0.90
N PRO A 17 9.13 16.14 1.13
CA PRO A 17 10.10 15.18 0.57
C PRO A 17 9.77 13.71 0.87
N ASP A 18 8.93 13.53 1.89
CA ASP A 18 8.47 12.28 2.47
C ASP A 18 7.27 11.66 1.72
N GLN A 19 6.63 12.41 0.80
CA GLN A 19 5.45 11.99 0.04
C GLN A 19 5.83 11.42 -1.34
N GLN A 20 5.05 10.45 -1.82
CA GLN A 20 5.31 9.84 -3.12
C GLN A 20 5.18 10.84 -4.27
N PRO A 21 5.99 10.70 -5.34
CA PRO A 21 5.81 11.47 -6.55
C PRO A 21 4.40 11.28 -7.13
N ASP A 22 3.84 12.33 -7.74
CA ASP A 22 2.46 12.31 -8.29
C ASP A 22 2.22 11.19 -9.31
N TRP A 23 3.24 10.79 -10.07
CA TRP A 23 3.11 9.70 -11.03
C TRP A 23 2.92 8.35 -10.34
N LEU A 24 3.48 8.18 -9.14
CA LEU A 24 3.36 6.95 -8.34
C LEU A 24 2.00 6.89 -7.65
N GLU A 25 1.49 8.03 -7.16
CA GLU A 25 0.10 8.13 -6.69
C GLU A 25 -0.90 7.82 -7.79
N ARG A 26 -0.68 8.33 -9.01
CA ARG A 26 -1.52 7.99 -10.17
C ARG A 26 -1.43 6.51 -10.53
N LEU A 27 -0.25 5.89 -10.40
CA LEU A 27 -0.10 4.45 -10.59
C LEU A 27 -0.89 3.68 -9.53
N ARG A 28 -0.80 4.11 -8.27
CA ARG A 28 -1.49 3.50 -7.12
C ARG A 28 -3.02 3.65 -7.22
N GLY A 29 -3.51 4.75 -7.76
CA GLY A 29 -4.93 4.96 -8.04
C GLY A 29 -5.55 4.02 -9.08
N ASN A 30 -4.77 3.14 -9.70
CA ASN A 30 -5.31 2.10 -10.58
C ASN A 30 -5.76 0.84 -9.82
N PHE A 31 -5.37 0.67 -8.55
CA PHE A 31 -5.76 -0.45 -7.70
C PHE A 31 -7.12 -0.19 -7.05
N ASP A 32 -7.81 -1.25 -6.63
CA ASP A 32 -9.15 -1.15 -6.05
C ASP A 32 -9.10 -0.75 -4.56
N ALA A 33 -8.08 -1.19 -3.84
CA ALA A 33 -7.91 -0.96 -2.41
C ALA A 33 -6.44 -0.98 -1.96
N GLU A 34 -6.19 -0.48 -0.76
CA GLU A 34 -4.86 -0.32 -0.16
C GLU A 34 -4.84 -0.81 1.30
N VAL A 35 -3.78 -1.52 1.66
CA VAL A 35 -3.44 -1.86 3.05
C VAL A 35 -2.22 -1.05 3.46
N HIS A 36 -2.36 -0.27 4.53
CA HIS A 36 -1.32 0.61 5.06
C HIS A 36 -0.67 -0.03 6.29
N LEU A 37 0.53 -0.59 6.11
CA LEU A 37 1.35 -1.12 7.19
C LEU A 37 2.30 -0.04 7.70
N PRO A 38 2.62 -0.02 9.00
CA PRO A 38 3.65 0.89 9.50
C PRO A 38 5.03 0.47 8.96
N ALA A 39 5.90 1.44 8.65
CA ALA A 39 7.22 1.16 8.07
C ALA A 39 8.17 0.37 8.99
N ASP A 40 7.87 0.30 10.29
CA ASP A 40 8.58 -0.49 11.29
C ASP A 40 7.95 -1.88 11.53
N ILE A 41 6.98 -2.30 10.71
CA ILE A 41 6.43 -3.66 10.74
C ILE A 41 7.56 -4.69 10.63
N SER A 42 7.41 -5.81 11.35
CA SER A 42 8.38 -6.90 11.29
C SER A 42 8.59 -7.37 9.85
N ARG A 43 9.86 -7.54 9.46
CA ARG A 43 10.22 -8.04 8.14
C ARG A 43 9.74 -9.47 7.96
N GLU A 44 9.78 -10.27 9.02
CA GLU A 44 9.29 -11.64 9.07
C GLU A 44 7.80 -11.67 8.74
N PHE A 45 7.00 -10.82 9.40
CA PHE A 45 5.58 -10.67 9.12
C PHE A 45 5.32 -10.20 7.69
N LEU A 46 6.02 -9.15 7.23
CA LEU A 46 5.84 -8.64 5.87
C LEU A 46 6.19 -9.69 4.82
N SER A 47 7.27 -10.44 5.03
CA SER A 47 7.69 -11.51 4.12
C SER A 47 6.62 -12.61 4.03
N ALA A 48 6.10 -13.03 5.17
CA ALA A 48 5.05 -14.04 5.22
C ALA A 48 3.75 -13.56 4.57
N ALA A 49 3.35 -12.30 4.80
CA ALA A 49 2.18 -11.68 4.17
C ALA A 49 2.29 -11.66 2.64
N LEU A 50 3.44 -11.25 2.11
CA LEU A 50 3.65 -11.17 0.66
C LEU A 50 3.70 -12.57 0.04
N LEU A 51 4.34 -13.54 0.70
CA LEU A 51 4.34 -14.93 0.24
C LEU A 51 2.93 -15.51 0.21
N TRP A 52 2.14 -15.30 1.27
CA TRP A 52 0.76 -15.75 1.33
C TRP A 52 -0.11 -15.13 0.23
N ALA A 53 0.05 -13.83 -0.03
CA ALA A 53 -0.63 -13.15 -1.13
C ALA A 53 -0.26 -13.75 -2.50
N VAL A 54 1.02 -14.06 -2.72
CA VAL A 54 1.50 -14.72 -3.95
C VAL A 54 0.91 -16.13 -4.09
N ASP A 55 0.93 -16.93 -3.02
CA ASP A 55 0.40 -18.30 -3.03
C ASP A 55 -1.11 -18.33 -3.32
N ASN A 56 -1.83 -17.31 -2.88
CA ASN A 56 -3.26 -17.12 -3.16
C ASN A 56 -3.54 -16.33 -4.45
N LYS A 57 -2.50 -16.01 -5.23
CA LYS A 57 -2.60 -15.35 -6.54
C LYS A 57 -3.26 -13.97 -6.48
N VAL A 58 -3.03 -13.23 -5.40
CA VAL A 58 -3.46 -11.84 -5.28
C VAL A 58 -2.59 -11.00 -6.20
N ASP A 59 -3.22 -10.20 -7.06
CA ASP A 59 -2.54 -9.19 -7.86
C ASP A 59 -2.36 -7.92 -7.03
N PHE A 60 -1.11 -7.60 -6.68
CA PHE A 60 -0.80 -6.45 -5.83
C PHE A 60 0.44 -5.66 -6.30
N GLY A 61 0.51 -4.41 -5.86
CA GLY A 61 1.68 -3.55 -5.95
C GLY A 61 2.19 -3.20 -4.54
N LEU A 62 3.51 -3.15 -4.39
CA LEU A 62 4.17 -2.76 -3.14
C LEU A 62 4.77 -1.36 -3.28
N PHE A 63 4.34 -0.45 -2.40
CA PHE A 63 4.71 0.95 -2.40
C PHE A 63 5.27 1.37 -1.04
N HIS A 64 6.08 2.42 -1.02
CA HIS A 64 6.75 2.90 0.20
C HIS A 64 6.51 4.39 0.39
N GLU A 65 6.12 4.77 1.60
CA GLU A 65 6.08 6.15 2.09
C GLU A 65 6.96 6.27 3.35
N ALA A 66 7.23 7.49 3.80
CA ALA A 66 8.20 7.71 4.89
C ALA A 66 7.86 6.96 6.19
N SER A 67 6.57 6.73 6.47
CA SER A 67 6.10 6.03 7.66
C SER A 67 5.31 4.75 7.37
N GLU A 68 5.11 4.41 6.10
CA GLU A 68 4.20 3.33 5.71
C GLU A 68 4.76 2.47 4.58
N ILE A 69 4.39 1.20 4.62
CA ILE A 69 4.49 0.28 3.50
C ILE A 69 3.06 0.03 3.04
N ILE A 70 2.79 0.28 1.77
CA ILE A 70 1.43 0.21 1.22
C ILE A 70 1.36 -0.97 0.27
N ILE A 71 0.44 -1.89 0.54
CA ILE A 71 0.09 -3.00 -0.35
C ILE A 71 -1.21 -2.62 -1.05
N ALA A 72 -1.12 -2.20 -2.30
CA ALA A 72 -2.29 -1.91 -3.13
C ALA A 72 -2.69 -3.17 -3.91
N HIS A 73 -3.97 -3.48 -4.01
CA HIS A 73 -4.43 -4.73 -4.63
C HIS A 73 -5.72 -4.55 -5.44
N PHE A 74 -6.02 -5.54 -6.28
CA PHE A 74 -7.28 -5.63 -7.01
C PHE A 74 -8.27 -6.55 -6.26
N GLY A 75 -9.57 -6.27 -6.37
CA GLY A 75 -10.64 -7.16 -5.92
C GLY A 75 -10.73 -7.46 -4.41
N GLY A 76 -11.71 -8.29 -4.03
CA GLY A 76 -12.06 -8.69 -2.66
C GLY A 76 -11.09 -9.67 -1.99
N ASP A 77 -9.79 -9.49 -2.23
CA ASP A 77 -8.69 -10.34 -1.74
C ASP A 77 -8.19 -9.92 -0.35
N GLU A 78 -8.95 -9.07 0.34
CA GLU A 78 -8.66 -8.53 1.67
C GLU A 78 -8.35 -9.62 2.69
N ILE A 79 -8.95 -10.81 2.53
CA ILE A 79 -8.74 -11.96 3.43
C ILE A 79 -7.36 -12.61 3.29
N TYR A 80 -6.66 -12.38 2.18
CA TYR A 80 -5.31 -12.88 1.95
C TYR A 80 -4.25 -11.81 2.19
N LEU A 81 -4.67 -10.62 2.61
CA LEU A 81 -3.80 -9.49 2.91
C LEU A 81 -3.82 -9.18 4.41
N PRO A 82 -2.81 -8.44 4.91
CA PRO A 82 -2.80 -8.02 6.29
C PRO A 82 -3.99 -7.13 6.65
N SER A 83 -4.60 -7.39 7.80
CA SER A 83 -5.61 -6.52 8.40
C SER A 83 -5.36 -6.34 9.89
N ARG A 84 -5.91 -5.26 10.44
CA ARG A 84 -5.82 -4.94 11.86
C ARG A 84 -7.04 -5.52 12.57
N TRP A 85 -6.84 -6.54 13.40
CA TRP A 85 -7.92 -7.18 14.16
C TRP A 85 -8.27 -6.43 15.44
N SER A 86 -9.32 -6.85 16.14
CA SER A 86 -9.81 -6.23 17.39
C SER A 86 -8.78 -6.26 18.52
N ASP A 87 -7.84 -7.21 18.49
CA ASP A 87 -6.69 -7.27 19.41
C ASP A 87 -5.63 -6.19 19.15
N LYS A 88 -5.84 -5.36 18.12
CA LYS A 88 -4.92 -4.32 17.66
C LYS A 88 -3.56 -4.92 17.30
N ARG A 89 -3.55 -6.07 16.64
CA ARG A 89 -2.37 -6.63 15.99
C ARG A 89 -2.64 -6.83 14.51
N TRP A 90 -1.55 -6.95 13.75
CA TRP A 90 -1.63 -7.24 12.32
C TRP A 90 -1.66 -8.74 12.14
N HIS A 91 -2.61 -9.19 11.34
CA HIS A 91 -2.83 -10.61 11.04
C HIS A 91 -3.17 -10.75 9.56
N ILE A 92 -3.08 -11.98 9.05
CA ILE A 92 -3.51 -12.34 7.71
C ILE A 92 -4.64 -13.37 7.86
N GLY A 93 -5.73 -13.20 7.11
CA GLY A 93 -6.93 -14.00 7.26
C GLY A 93 -8.12 -13.25 7.86
N LEU A 94 -9.15 -14.03 8.24
CA LEU A 94 -10.36 -13.52 8.87
C LEU A 94 -10.28 -13.71 10.38
N GLU A 95 -10.57 -12.65 11.14
CA GLU A 95 -10.52 -12.64 12.62
C GLU A 95 -11.38 -13.73 13.28
N ASP A 96 -12.50 -14.10 12.64
CA ASP A 96 -13.43 -15.14 13.13
C ASP A 96 -13.16 -16.53 12.54
N LYS A 97 -12.05 -16.73 11.82
CA LYS A 97 -11.61 -18.03 11.29
C LYS A 97 -10.21 -18.35 11.76
N GLU A 98 -9.76 -19.56 11.46
CA GLU A 98 -8.38 -19.97 11.74
C GLU A 98 -7.41 -18.98 11.06
N PRO A 99 -6.57 -18.27 11.84
CA PRO A 99 -5.60 -17.32 11.30
C PRO A 99 -4.56 -18.02 10.44
N PHE A 100 -3.96 -17.29 9.50
CA PHE A 100 -2.67 -17.72 8.95
C PHE A 100 -1.58 -17.58 10.03
N ASP A 101 -0.90 -18.68 10.36
CA ASP A 101 0.28 -18.68 11.22
C ASP A 101 1.54 -18.74 10.33
N PRO A 102 2.41 -17.70 10.35
CA PRO A 102 3.66 -17.71 9.59
C PRO A 102 4.68 -18.76 10.06
N SER A 103 4.36 -19.55 11.10
CA SER A 103 5.22 -20.60 11.66
C SER A 103 5.00 -22.00 11.04
N ASP A 104 3.98 -22.18 10.21
CA ASP A 104 3.61 -23.45 9.55
C ASP A 104 4.17 -23.52 8.10
#